data_AF-A0A533XH28-F1
#
_entry.id   AF-A0A533XH28-F1
#
_cell.length_a   1.000
_cell.length_b   1.000
_cell.length_c   1.000
_cell.angle_alpha   90.00
_cell.angle_beta   90.00
_cell.angle_gamma   90.00
#
_symmetry.space_group_name_H-M   'P 1'
#
loop_
_entity.id
_entity.type
_entity.pdbx_description
1 polymer ?
#
loop_
_entity_poly.entity_id
_entity_poly.type
_entity_poly.pdbx_seq_one_letter_code
_entity_poly.pdbx_strand_id
1 'polypeptide(L)'
;MKSFCISHSKDVDGIGSAALVLAARGGGFKLTGYDEVLEELQRVPAGVDSFVLCDIGMDQSRLPQFVDKLGDLAKRCDVMYIDHHYLSAESEKKLTRVRVKLVHAVEE
;
A
#
# COMPACT_ATOMS: atom_id res chain seq x y z
N MET A 1 -7.33 -6.56 15.13
CA MET A 1 -5.96 -6.95 14.69
C MET A 1 -5.23 -5.65 14.40
N LYS A 2 -4.07 -5.37 15.02
CA LYS A 2 -3.55 -3.97 15.04
C LYS A 2 -3.16 -3.45 13.65
N SER A 3 -2.51 -4.26 12.81
CA SER A 3 -2.05 -3.84 11.48
C SER A 3 -2.07 -4.98 10.46
N PHE A 4 -2.21 -4.62 9.17
CA PHE A 4 -1.97 -5.52 8.05
C PHE A 4 -1.08 -4.85 7.00
N CYS A 5 -0.07 -5.57 6.51
CA CYS A 5 0.85 -5.06 5.49
C CYS A 5 0.70 -5.83 4.17
N ILE A 6 0.67 -5.13 3.04
CA ILE A 6 0.94 -5.72 1.73
C ILE A 6 2.24 -5.12 1.21
N SER A 7 3.16 -5.94 0.72
CA SER A 7 4.36 -5.46 0.04
C SER A 7 4.78 -6.33 -1.13
N HIS A 8 5.69 -5.82 -1.95
CA HIS A 8 6.20 -6.53 -3.10
C HIS A 8 7.02 -7.76 -2.72
N SER A 9 6.97 -8.76 -3.59
CA SER A 9 7.42 -10.12 -3.32
C SER A 9 8.74 -10.49 -3.98
N LYS A 10 9.23 -9.70 -4.94
CA LYS A 10 10.31 -10.14 -5.83
C LYS A 10 11.71 -9.80 -5.32
N ASP A 11 11.85 -8.74 -4.54
CA ASP A 11 13.15 -8.20 -4.14
C ASP A 11 13.21 -7.91 -2.64
N VAL A 12 14.41 -7.54 -2.21
CA VAL A 12 14.73 -7.28 -0.81
C VAL A 12 14.09 -5.99 -0.29
N ASP A 13 13.73 -5.04 -1.15
CA ASP A 13 13.07 -3.82 -0.70
C ASP A 13 11.65 -4.12 -0.23
N GLY A 14 10.84 -4.77 -1.05
CA GLY A 14 9.49 -5.19 -0.65
C GLY A 14 9.47 -6.18 0.52
N ILE A 15 10.32 -7.21 0.49
CA ILE A 15 10.39 -8.20 1.58
C ILE A 15 10.88 -7.55 2.88
N GLY A 16 11.91 -6.71 2.81
CA GLY A 16 12.46 -5.97 3.95
C GLY A 16 11.42 -5.01 4.53
N SER A 17 10.70 -4.28 3.68
CA SER A 17 9.61 -3.39 4.06
C SER A 17 8.51 -4.12 4.84
N ALA A 18 8.03 -5.26 4.35
CA ALA A 18 7.04 -6.06 5.07
C ALA A 18 7.54 -6.52 6.45
N ALA A 19 8.80 -6.98 6.52
CA ALA A 19 9.42 -7.41 7.77
C ALA A 19 9.54 -6.24 8.78
N LEU A 20 9.94 -5.05 8.33
CA LEU A 20 10.03 -3.85 9.15
C LEU A 20 8.66 -3.42 9.68
N VAL A 21 7.64 -3.40 8.82
CA VAL A 21 6.26 -3.06 9.24
C VAL A 21 5.76 -4.07 10.26
N LEU A 22 5.98 -5.36 10.02
CA LEU A 22 5.59 -6.42 10.95
C LEU A 22 6.30 -6.27 12.31
N ALA A 23 7.61 -5.99 12.31
CA ALA A 23 8.38 -5.78 13.54
C ALA A 23 7.90 -4.54 14.32
N ALA A 24 7.58 -3.45 13.62
CA ALA A 24 7.18 -2.18 14.24
C ALA A 24 5.72 -2.17 14.72
N ARG A 25 4.81 -2.84 14.00
CA ARG A 25 3.35 -2.74 14.23
C ARG A 25 2.69 -4.06 14.65
N GLY A 26 3.37 -5.19 14.49
CA GLY A 26 2.78 -6.51 14.63
C GLY A 26 1.67 -6.77 13.61
N GLY A 27 0.85 -7.78 13.87
CA GLY A 27 -0.27 -8.14 13.00
C GLY A 27 0.11 -9.12 11.90
N GLY A 28 -0.44 -8.92 10.70
CA GLY A 28 -0.27 -9.83 9.57
C GLY A 28 0.31 -9.14 8.35
N PHE A 29 0.80 -9.92 7.41
CA PHE A 29 1.31 -9.40 6.15
C PHE A 29 0.99 -10.33 4.98
N LYS A 30 1.12 -9.80 3.77
CA LYS A 30 1.02 -10.53 2.51
C LYS A 30 2.05 -9.96 1.54
N LEU A 31 2.80 -10.85 0.89
CA LEU A 31 3.64 -10.50 -0.24
C LEU A 31 2.86 -10.70 -1.53
N THR A 32 2.99 -9.78 -2.49
CA THR A 32 2.26 -9.80 -3.77
C THR A 32 3.13 -9.35 -4.93
N GLY A 33 2.70 -9.64 -6.16
CA GLY A 33 3.19 -9.00 -7.38
C GLY A 33 2.31 -7.82 -7.79
N TYR A 34 2.75 -7.12 -8.83
CA TYR A 34 2.02 -5.99 -9.46
C TYR A 34 0.67 -6.40 -10.03
N ASP A 35 0.57 -7.61 -10.58
CA ASP A 35 -0.63 -8.07 -11.27
C ASP A 35 -1.76 -8.37 -10.27
N GLU A 36 -1.41 -8.94 -9.12
CA GLU A 36 -2.37 -9.41 -8.10
C GLU A 36 -2.76 -8.34 -7.07
N VAL A 37 -2.01 -7.23 -6.94
CA VAL A 37 -2.20 -6.27 -5.83
C VAL A 37 -3.63 -5.75 -5.72
N LEU A 38 -4.32 -5.49 -6.83
CA LEU A 38 -5.70 -4.98 -6.81
C LEU A 38 -6.69 -5.99 -6.24
N GLU A 39 -6.45 -7.29 -6.43
CA GLU A 39 -7.23 -8.38 -5.83
C GLU A 39 -6.89 -8.50 -4.34
N GLU A 40 -5.60 -8.45 -3.99
CA GLU A 40 -5.15 -8.55 -2.60
C GLU A 40 -5.63 -7.39 -1.72
N LEU A 41 -5.77 -6.17 -2.27
CA LEU A 41 -6.39 -5.05 -1.57
C LEU A 41 -7.84 -5.33 -1.13
N GLN A 42 -8.58 -6.17 -1.85
CA GLN A 42 -9.93 -6.59 -1.46
C GLN A 42 -9.94 -7.66 -0.36
N ARG A 43 -8.82 -8.38 -0.20
CA ARG A 43 -8.64 -9.44 0.80
C ARG A 43 -8.08 -8.93 2.12
N VAL A 44 -7.78 -7.64 2.23
CA VAL A 44 -7.35 -7.03 3.50
C VAL A 44 -8.40 -7.31 4.59
N PRO A 45 -8.02 -7.98 5.69
CA PRO A 45 -8.97 -8.41 6.71
C PRO A 45 -9.82 -7.26 7.27
N ALA A 46 -11.10 -7.53 7.53
CA ALA A 46 -11.95 -6.60 8.26
C ALA A 46 -11.49 -6.46 9.73
N GLY A 47 -11.71 -5.28 10.34
CA GLY A 47 -11.35 -5.04 11.74
C GLY A 47 -9.84 -4.86 12.00
N VAL A 48 -9.08 -4.52 10.96
CA VAL A 48 -7.71 -4.00 11.12
C VAL A 48 -7.76 -2.51 11.45
N ASP A 49 -6.96 -2.07 12.41
CA ASP A 49 -6.92 -0.65 12.79
C ASP A 49 -6.09 0.17 11.79
N SER A 50 -5.07 -0.46 11.20
CA SER A 50 -4.19 0.16 10.20
C SER A 50 -3.80 -0.80 9.07
N PHE A 51 -3.59 -0.24 7.88
CA PHE A 51 -3.09 -0.91 6.68
C PHE A 51 -1.86 -0.17 6.13
N VAL A 52 -0.84 -0.93 5.73
CA VAL A 52 0.37 -0.38 5.09
C VAL A 52 0.61 -1.09 3.76
N LEU A 53 0.74 -0.33 2.68
CA LEU A 53 1.18 -0.81 1.38
C LEU A 53 2.61 -0.34 1.15
N CYS A 54 3.52 -1.25 0.80
CA CYS A 54 4.92 -0.92 0.55
C CYS A 54 5.40 -1.43 -0.81
N ASP A 55 6.21 -0.63 -1.50
CA ASP A 55 6.98 -1.03 -2.70
C ASP A 55 6.12 -1.56 -3.86
N ILE A 56 4.95 -0.95 -4.10
CA ILE A 56 4.10 -1.33 -5.22
C ILE A 56 3.85 -0.11 -6.09
N GLY A 57 4.65 0.05 -7.13
CA GLY A 57 4.37 0.98 -8.22
C GLY A 57 3.06 0.67 -8.96
N MET A 58 2.44 1.70 -9.53
CA MET A 58 1.19 1.57 -10.28
C MET A 58 1.24 2.37 -11.58
N ASP A 59 0.85 1.73 -12.69
CA ASP A 59 0.73 2.41 -13.96
C ASP A 59 -0.54 3.29 -14.05
N GLN A 60 -0.55 4.23 -15.01
CA GLN A 60 -1.65 5.19 -15.17
C GLN A 60 -2.99 4.55 -15.57
N SER A 61 -2.97 3.39 -16.23
CA SER A 61 -4.20 2.72 -16.68
C SER A 61 -4.97 2.11 -15.51
N ARG A 62 -4.26 1.65 -14.47
CA ARG A 62 -4.83 1.03 -13.26
C ARG A 62 -4.98 1.99 -12.09
N LEU A 63 -4.35 3.18 -12.16
CA LEU A 63 -4.36 4.19 -11.11
C LEU A 63 -5.77 4.56 -10.59
N PRO A 64 -6.81 4.78 -11.43
CA PRO A 64 -8.13 5.11 -10.91
C PRO A 64 -8.69 4.03 -9.98
N GLN A 65 -8.62 2.77 -10.42
CA GLN A 65 -9.08 1.63 -9.64
C GLN A 65 -8.26 1.43 -8.36
N PHE A 66 -6.95 1.69 -8.43
CA PHE A 66 -6.06 1.63 -7.28
C PHE A 66 -6.41 2.67 -6.22
N VAL A 67 -6.61 3.93 -6.63
CA VAL A 67 -7.03 5.03 -5.75
C VAL A 67 -8.37 4.71 -5.10
N ASP A 68 -9.34 4.19 -5.86
CA ASP A 68 -10.65 3.82 -5.32
C ASP A 68 -10.54 2.75 -4.24
N LYS A 69 -9.77 1.68 -4.47
CA LYS A 69 -9.56 0.59 -3.49
C LYS A 69 -8.87 1.08 -2.22
N LEU A 70 -7.83 1.92 -2.36
CA LEU A 70 -7.17 2.52 -1.20
C LEU A 70 -8.10 3.49 -0.45
N GLY A 71 -8.94 4.23 -1.16
CA GLY A 71 -9.97 5.07 -0.55
C GLY A 71 -11.02 4.27 0.22
N ASP A 72 -11.46 3.12 -0.30
CA ASP A 72 -12.38 2.22 0.40
C ASP A 72 -11.76 1.57 1.65
N LEU A 73 -10.45 1.34 1.64
CA LEU A 73 -9.69 0.97 2.84
C LEU A 73 -9.63 2.13 3.85
N ALA A 74 -9.32 3.34 3.38
CA ALA A 74 -9.19 4.54 4.22
C ALA A 74 -10.51 4.98 4.89
N LYS A 75 -11.66 4.48 4.42
CA LYS A 75 -12.95 4.64 5.10
C LYS A 75 -13.08 3.80 6.38
N ARG A 76 -12.30 2.72 6.52
CA ARG A 76 -12.44 1.75 7.62
C ARG A 76 -11.19 1.56 8.49
N CYS A 77 -10.02 1.96 8.02
CA CYS A 77 -8.76 1.91 8.77
C CYS A 77 -7.78 3.00 8.32
N ASP A 78 -6.72 3.22 9.11
CA ASP A 78 -5.65 4.13 8.72
C ASP A 78 -4.82 3.53 7.58
N VAL A 79 -4.70 4.22 6.44
CA VAL A 79 -3.94 3.75 5.28
C VAL A 79 -2.65 4.53 5.09
N MET A 80 -1.54 3.81 5.02
CA MET A 80 -0.23 4.35 4.66
C MET A 80 0.29 3.65 3.41
N TYR A 81 0.81 4.43 2.46
CA TYR A 81 1.43 3.92 1.24
C TYR A 81 2.86 4.45 1.16
N ILE A 82 3.82 3.53 1.17
CA ILE A 82 5.26 3.80 1.14
C ILE A 82 5.79 3.25 -0.17
N ASP A 83 6.33 4.11 -1.04
CA ASP A 83 6.77 3.67 -2.36
C ASP A 83 7.86 4.57 -2.89
N HIS A 84 8.73 4.01 -3.73
CA HIS A 84 9.81 4.73 -4.38
C HIS A 84 9.63 4.86 -5.90
N HIS A 85 8.69 4.11 -6.49
CA HIS A 85 8.40 4.19 -7.92
C HIS A 85 7.90 5.57 -8.31
N TYR A 86 8.16 5.99 -9.55
CA TYR A 86 7.70 7.28 -10.04
C TYR A 86 6.18 7.44 -9.92
N LEU A 87 5.76 8.52 -9.25
CA LEU A 87 4.39 9.01 -9.23
C LEU A 87 4.34 10.40 -9.85
N SER A 88 3.35 10.65 -10.69
CA SER A 88 3.10 12.00 -11.17
C SER A 88 2.46 12.85 -10.06
N ALA A 89 2.66 14.16 -10.08
CA ALA A 89 2.00 15.08 -9.15
C ALA A 89 0.46 14.98 -9.18
N GLU A 90 -0.13 14.53 -10.31
CA GLU A 90 -1.56 14.25 -10.39
C GLU A 90 -1.94 12.97 -9.63
N SER A 91 -1.13 11.91 -9.77
CA SER A 91 -1.29 10.65 -9.06
C SER A 91 -1.19 10.83 -7.55
N GLU A 92 -0.19 11.57 -7.07
CA GLU A 92 -0.03 11.92 -5.66
C GLU A 92 -1.25 12.68 -5.11
N LYS A 93 -1.76 13.66 -5.86
CA LYS A 93 -2.98 14.40 -5.49
C LYS A 93 -4.20 13.50 -5.41
N LYS A 94 -4.35 12.53 -6.31
CA LYS A 94 -5.46 11.58 -6.27
C LYS A 94 -5.38 10.69 -5.03
N LEU A 95 -4.20 10.15 -4.71
CA LEU A 95 -3.98 9.30 -3.53
C LEU A 95 -4.20 10.06 -2.21
N THR A 96 -3.63 11.25 -2.06
CA THR A 96 -3.76 12.04 -0.83
C THR A 96 -5.20 12.53 -0.58
N ARG A 97 -5.98 12.79 -1.64
CA ARG A 97 -7.41 13.17 -1.53
C ARG A 97 -8.29 12.08 -0.93
N VAL A 98 -7.91 10.81 -1.07
CA VAL A 98 -8.66 9.68 -0.50
C VAL A 98 -8.16 9.28 0.90
N ARG A 99 -7.54 10.23 1.63
CA ARG A 99 -7.06 10.08 3.02
C ARG A 99 -5.95 9.03 3.19
N VAL A 100 -5.25 8.67 2.11
CA VAL A 100 -4.03 7.87 2.18
C VAL A 100 -2.87 8.74 2.67
N LYS A 101 -2.15 8.28 3.69
CA LYS A 101 -0.86 8.87 4.06
C LYS A 101 0.22 8.35 3.11
N LEU A 102 0.58 9.17 2.13
CA LEU A 102 1.63 8.87 1.18
C LEU A 102 3.01 9.23 1.77
N VAL A 103 3.95 8.29 1.72
CA VAL A 103 5.38 8.48 1.98
C VAL A 103 6.08 8.06 0.69
N HIS A 104 6.60 9.04 -0.05
CA HIS A 104 7.11 8.81 -1.40
C HIS A 104 8.43 9.54 -1.60
N ALA A 105 9.43 8.82 -2.11
CA ALA A 105 10.73 9.35 -2.49
C ALA A 105 11.30 8.49 -3.61
N VAL A 106 11.71 9.08 -4.72
CA VAL A 106 12.29 8.35 -5.86
C VAL A 106 13.77 7.99 -5.68
N GLU A 107 14.35 8.42 -4.57
CA GLU A 107 15.74 8.19 -4.17
C GLU A 107 15.74 7.09 -3.10
N GLU A 108 16.56 6.05 -3.32
CA GLU A 108 16.81 4.95 -2.37
C GLU A 108 18.04 5.20 -1.50
#